data_AF-A0A847LN29-F1
#
_entry.id   AF-A0A847LN29-F1
#
_cell.length_a   1.000
_cell.length_b   1.000
_cell.length_c   1.000
_cell.angle_alpha   90.00
_cell.angle_beta   90.00
_cell.angle_gamma   90.00
#
_symmetry.space_group_name_H-M   'P 1'
#
loop_
_entity.id
_entity.type
_entity.pdbx_description
1 polymer ?
#
loop_
_entity_poly.entity_id
_entity_poly.type
_entity_poly.pdbx_seq_one_letter_code
_entity_poly.pdbx_strand_id
1 'polypeptide(L)' 'MGIRKYTKEVVKEARRVRWPKREKLISLVSVVIVVVIIAALVLVLEDIAAGYLLGGIEDAFKSIGN' A
#
# COMPACT_ATOMS: atom_id res chain seq x y z
N MET A 1 17.78 -28.96 16.71
CA MET A 1 16.55 -28.41 17.35
C MET A 1 15.40 -28.60 16.39
N GLY A 2 14.33 -29.30 16.79
CA GLY A 2 13.17 -29.50 15.90
C GLY A 2 12.34 -28.22 15.73
N ILE A 3 11.77 -28.02 14.53
CA ILE A 3 10.91 -26.86 14.17
C ILE A 3 9.82 -26.60 15.21
N ARG A 4 9.15 -27.66 15.69
CA ARG A 4 8.09 -27.54 16.72
C ARG A 4 8.58 -26.92 18.03
N LYS A 5 9.82 -27.20 18.44
CA LYS A 5 10.40 -26.63 19.68
C LYS A 5 10.78 -25.17 19.46
N TYR A 6 11.33 -24.82 18.31
CA TYR A 6 11.67 -23.45 17.94
C TYR A 6 10.43 -22.53 17.90
N THR A 7 9.38 -22.93 17.19
CA THR A 7 8.13 -22.14 17.11
C THR A 7 7.50 -21.92 18.48
N LYS A 8 7.58 -22.92 19.38
CA LYS A 8 7.05 -22.81 20.75
C LYS A 8 7.79 -21.76 21.57
N GLU A 9 9.12 -21.70 21.46
CA GLU A 9 9.92 -20.67 22.13
C GLU A 9 9.66 -19.27 21.54
N VAL A 10 9.49 -19.15 20.22
CA VAL A 10 9.15 -17.86 19.58
C VAL A 10 7.80 -17.32 20.03
N VAL A 11 6.77 -18.16 20.13
CA VAL A 11 5.44 -17.75 20.61
C VAL A 11 5.50 -17.35 22.09
N LYS A 12 6.32 -18.03 22.89
CA LYS A 12 6.53 -17.69 24.30
C LYS A 12 7.18 -16.31 24.45
N GLU A 13 8.16 -15.99 23.61
CA GLU A 13 8.80 -14.68 23.60
C GLU A 13 7.87 -13.60 23.04
N ALA A 14 7.13 -13.89 21.98
CA ALA A 14 6.12 -12.98 21.43
C ALA A 14 5.08 -12.56 22.47
N ARG A 15 4.69 -13.45 23.40
CA ARG A 15 3.76 -13.11 24.49
C ARG A 15 4.40 -12.26 25.61
N ARG A 16 5.72 -12.30 25.78
CA ARG A 16 6.45 -11.48 26.75
C ARG A 16 6.65 -10.04 26.27
N VAL A 17 6.72 -9.85 24.96
CA VAL A 17 6.83 -8.52 24.35
C VAL A 17 5.58 -7.70 24.66
N ARG A 18 5.79 -6.41 24.95
CA ARG A 18 4.74 -5.46 25.34
C ARG A 18 3.96 -5.02 24.10
N TRP A 19 2.97 -5.82 23.70
CA TRP A 19 2.12 -5.47 22.56
C TRP A 19 1.25 -4.25 22.86
N PRO A 20 1.02 -3.38 21.87
CA PRO A 20 0.06 -2.30 21.99
C PRO A 20 -1.35 -2.87 22.27
N LYS A 21 -2.11 -2.17 23.13
CA LYS A 21 -3.51 -2.51 23.40
C LYS A 21 -4.33 -2.41 22.12
N ARG A 22 -5.40 -3.21 22.02
CA ARG A 22 -6.27 -3.29 20.84
C ARG A 22 -6.79 -1.92 20.37
N GLU A 23 -7.17 -1.06 21.30
CA GLU A 23 -7.61 0.32 21.02
C GLU A 23 -6.57 1.13 20.24
N LYS A 24 -5.31 1.07 20.69
CA LYS A 24 -4.20 1.77 20.01
C LYS A 24 -3.93 1.17 18.63
N LEU A 25 -4.00 -0.15 18.50
CA LEU A 25 -3.83 -0.82 17.20
C LEU A 25 -4.91 -0.40 16.20
N ILE A 26 -6.17 -0.38 16.60
CA ILE A 26 -7.28 0.00 15.72
C ILE A 26 -7.13 1.45 15.27
N SER A 27 -6.76 2.36 16.18
CA SER A 27 -6.49 3.76 15.83
C SER A 27 -5.32 3.92 14.86
N LEU A 28 -4.24 3.17 15.03
CA LEU A 28 -3.11 3.19 14.10
C LEU A 28 -3.51 2.66 12.72
N VAL A 29 -4.23 1.54 12.68
CA VAL A 29 -4.71 0.94 11.43
C VAL A 29 -5.68 1.86 10.69
N SER A 30 -6.60 2.53 11.41
CA SER A 30 -7.53 3.47 10.78
C SER A 30 -6.80 4.64 10.10
N VAL A 31 -5.74 5.16 10.72
CA VAL A 31 -4.92 6.21 10.10
C VAL A 31 -4.26 5.72 8.81
N VAL A 32 -3.67 4.52 8.83
CA VAL A 32 -3.05 3.93 7.64
C VAL A 32 -4.08 3.74 6.52
N ILE A 33 -5.30 3.26 6.83
CA ILE A 33 -6.37 3.10 5.84
C ILE A 33 -6.70 4.44 5.17
N VAL A 34 -6.83 5.52 5.94
CA VAL A 34 -7.11 6.86 5.39
C VAL A 34 -5.99 7.31 4.46
N VAL A 35 -4.73 7.14 4.86
CA VAL A 35 -3.57 7.48 4.01
C VAL A 35 -3.56 6.68 2.72
N VAL A 36 -3.87 5.38 2.78
CA VAL A 36 -3.94 4.50 1.61
C VAL A 36 -5.04 4.95 0.65
N ILE A 37 -6.22 5.32 1.15
CA ILE A 37 -7.32 5.82 0.32
C ILE A 37 -6.90 7.10 -0.41
N ILE A 38 -6.26 8.05 0.29
CA ILE A 38 -5.80 9.30 -0.33
C ILE A 38 -4.75 8.99 -1.41
N ALA A 39 -3.77 8.14 -1.12
CA ALA A 39 -2.75 7.76 -2.10
C ALA A 39 -3.37 7.08 -3.33
N ALA A 40 -4.34 6.19 -3.13
CA ALA A 40 -5.04 5.52 -4.23
C ALA A 40 -5.81 6.52 -5.12
N LEU A 41 -6.46 7.53 -4.53
CA LEU A 41 -7.14 8.58 -5.29
C LEU A 41 -6.17 9.40 -6.12
N VAL A 42 -5.01 9.75 -5.56
CA VAL A 42 -3.95 10.48 -6.30
C VAL A 42 -3.46 9.66 -7.48
N LEU A 43 -3.16 8.37 -7.28
CA LEU A 43 -2.70 7.48 -8.35
C LEU A 43 -3.72 7.39 -9.49
N VAL A 44 -5.01 7.25 -9.17
CA VAL A 44 -6.07 7.22 -10.20
C VAL A 44 -6.11 8.52 -11.01
N LEU A 45 -5.96 9.67 -10.35
CA LEU A 45 -5.92 10.96 -11.05
C LEU A 45 -4.67 11.07 -11.94
N GLU A 46 -3.52 10.61 -11.47
CA GLU A 46 -2.28 10.59 -12.24
C GLU A 46 -2.39 9.67 -13.47
N ASP A 47 -2.97 8.48 -13.33
CA ASP A 47 -3.18 7.55 -14.45
C ASP A 47 -4.07 8.16 -15.54
N ILE A 48 -5.14 8.85 -15.14
CA ILE A 48 -6.04 9.56 -16.07
C ILE A 48 -5.28 10.68 -16.79
N ALA A 49 -4.54 11.51 -16.04
CA ALA A 49 -3.78 12.61 -16.61
C ALA A 49 -2.72 12.10 -17.60
N ALA A 50 -1.99 11.04 -17.24
CA ALA A 50 -1.02 10.39 -18.11
C ALA A 50 -1.69 9.85 -19.38
N GLY A 51 -2.86 9.24 -19.27
CA GLY A 51 -3.64 8.76 -20.42
C GLY A 51 -3.98 9.88 -21.41
N TYR A 52 -4.43 11.04 -20.91
CA TYR A 52 -4.71 12.20 -21.77
C TYR A 52 -3.45 12.74 -22.46
N LEU A 53 -2.33 12.82 -21.75
CA LEU A 53 -1.06 13.29 -22.32
C LEU A 53 -0.56 12.34 -23.41
N LEU A 54 -0.60 11.04 -23.16
CA LEU A 54 -0.20 10.03 -24.13
C LEU A 54 -1.09 10.06 -25.39
N GLY A 55 -2.41 10.19 -25.21
CA GLY A 55 -3.34 10.34 -26.33
C GLY A 55 -3.05 11.58 -27.18
N GLY A 56 -2.79 12.73 -26.54
CA GLY A 56 -2.41 13.95 -27.24
C GLY A 56 -1.11 13.82 -28.02
N ILE A 57 -0.14 13.08 -27.50
CA ILE A 57 1.12 12.77 -28.20
C ILE A 57 0.86 11.85 -29.40
N GLU A 58 0.04 10.81 -29.25
CA GLU A 58 -0.31 9.88 -30.33
C GLU A 58 -0.97 10.61 -31.50
N ASP A 59 -1.90 11.52 -31.21
CA ASP A 59 -2.59 12.33 -32.21
C ASP A 59 -1.63 13.27 -32.94
N ALA A 60 -0.70 13.90 -32.22
CA ALA A 60 0.33 14.76 -32.81
C ALA A 60 1.25 13.99 -33.77
N PHE A 61 1.68 12.78 -33.41
CA PHE A 61 2.49 11.94 -34.28
C PHE A 61 1.73 11.44 -35.52
N LYS A 62 0.45 11.07 -35.37
CA LYS A 62 -0.42 10.71 -36.50
C LYS A 62 -0.60 11.86 -37.49
N SER A 63 -0.68 13.10 -37.00
CA SER A 63 -0.81 14.29 -37.83
C SER A 63 0.47 14.66 -38.60
N ILE A 64 1.65 14.23 -38.15
CA ILE A 64 2.93 14.51 -38.82
C ILE A 64 3.29 13.42 -39.84
N GLY A 65 2.79 12.19 -39.66
CA GLY A 65 3.07 11.05 -40.53
C GLY A 65 2.13 10.88 -41.74
N ASN A 66 1.01 11.62 -41.78
CA ASN A 66 0.14 11.78 -42.95
C ASN A 66 0.52 13.06 -43.70
#